data_AF-A0A947K2V7-F1
#
_entry.id   AF-A0A947K2V7-F1
#
_cell.length_a   1.000
_cell.length_b   1.000
_cell.length_c   1.000
_cell.angle_alpha   90.00
_cell.angle_beta   90.00
_cell.angle_gamma   90.00
#
_symmetry.space_group_name_H-M   'P 1'
#
loop_
_entity.id
_entity.type
_entity.pdbx_description
1 polymer ?
#
loop_
_entity_poly.entity_id
_entity_poly.type
_entity_poly.pdbx_seq_one_letter_code
_entity_poly.pdbx_strand_id
1 'polypeptide(L)'
;MKKIETVKNSYPKRDYNVHIEFPEFTCVCPKTGLPDFANIIIDYIPDKKIIELKSLKLYFVSFRNVGIFHENVVNKILDDIVAVCQPRSIKIVGEFNVRGGIKTIVSAEYNQ
;
A
#
# COMPACT_ATOMS: atom_id res chain seq x y z
N MET A 1 -5.85 11.18 -5.99
CA MET A 1 -4.64 10.34 -5.83
C MET A 1 -4.14 9.96 -7.22
N LYS A 2 -2.85 9.67 -7.41
CA LYS A 2 -2.38 9.12 -8.70
C LYS A 2 -2.98 7.71 -8.91
N LYS A 3 -2.99 7.20 -10.14
CA LYS A 3 -3.55 5.87 -10.44
C LYS A 3 -2.43 4.83 -10.45
N ILE A 4 -2.70 3.65 -9.92
CA ILE A 4 -1.80 2.49 -10.01
C ILE A 4 -2.03 1.82 -11.37
N GLU A 5 -0.94 1.57 -12.07
CA GLU A 5 -0.93 0.82 -13.33
C GLU A 5 -0.52 -0.63 -13.08
N THR A 6 -0.86 -1.49 -14.04
CA THR A 6 -0.60 -2.92 -13.96
C THR A 6 0.00 -3.42 -15.26
N VAL A 7 0.85 -4.43 -15.18
CA VAL A 7 1.34 -5.16 -16.35
C VAL A 7 0.86 -6.61 -16.31
N LYS A 8 0.93 -7.31 -17.44
CA LYS A 8 0.47 -8.69 -17.56
C LYS A 8 1.37 -9.64 -16.75
N ASN A 9 0.76 -10.54 -15.98
CA ASN A 9 1.49 -11.64 -15.36
C ASN A 9 1.85 -12.69 -16.44
N SER A 10 3.14 -13.00 -16.58
CA SER A 10 3.64 -14.02 -17.50
C SER A 10 3.44 -15.45 -17.00
N TYR A 11 3.25 -15.65 -15.70
CA TYR A 11 3.12 -16.96 -15.05
C TYR A 11 1.80 -17.12 -14.26
N PRO A 12 0.61 -16.84 -14.84
CA PRO A 12 -0.66 -16.82 -14.10
C PRO A 12 -1.16 -18.22 -13.65
N LYS A 13 -0.47 -19.30 -14.06
CA LYS A 13 -0.80 -20.67 -13.69
C LYS A 13 -0.09 -21.15 -12.41
N ARG A 14 0.85 -20.37 -11.87
CA ARG A 14 1.63 -20.72 -10.70
C ARG A 14 1.45 -19.63 -9.66
N ASP A 15 1.15 -20.01 -8.43
CA ASP A 15 1.16 -19.08 -7.32
C ASP A 15 2.61 -18.77 -6.94
N TYR A 16 2.91 -17.48 -6.80
CA TYR A 16 4.18 -16.98 -6.29
C TYR A 16 3.91 -15.74 -5.44
N ASN A 17 4.66 -15.58 -4.35
CA ASN A 17 4.56 -14.39 -3.53
C ASN A 17 5.42 -13.28 -4.11
N VAL A 18 4.88 -12.06 -4.10
CA VAL A 18 5.64 -10.84 -4.38
C VAL A 18 5.63 -10.00 -3.11
N HIS A 19 6.82 -9.74 -2.58
CA HIS A 19 7.05 -8.88 -1.43
C HIS A 19 7.60 -7.53 -1.89
N ILE A 20 6.97 -6.43 -1.48
CA ILE A 20 7.37 -5.06 -1.81
C ILE A 20 7.42 -4.25 -0.53
N GLU A 21 8.50 -3.50 -0.32
CA GLU A 21 8.61 -2.53 0.75
C GLU A 21 8.79 -1.11 0.19
N PHE A 22 8.14 -0.15 0.83
CA PHE A 22 8.29 1.27 0.55
C PHE A 22 8.54 2.02 1.88
N PRO A 23 9.82 2.16 2.30
CA PRO A 23 10.18 2.75 3.59
C PRO A 23 10.04 4.27 3.65
N GLU A 24 9.74 4.91 2.50
CA GLU A 24 9.69 6.37 2.35
C GLU A 24 8.25 6.92 2.35
N PHE A 25 7.26 6.15 2.83
CA PHE A 25 5.87 6.60 2.83
C PHE A 25 5.69 7.77 3.79
N THR A 26 4.92 8.78 3.36
CA THR A 26 4.55 9.90 4.22
C THR A 26 3.17 10.46 3.87
N CYS A 27 2.45 10.90 4.89
CA CYS A 27 1.17 11.60 4.81
C CYS A 27 1.08 12.68 5.89
N VAL A 28 -0.06 13.37 6.00
CA VAL A 28 -0.29 14.41 7.03
C VAL A 28 -1.34 13.93 8.03
N CYS A 29 -1.10 14.15 9.32
CA CYS A 29 -2.13 13.90 10.34
C CYS A 29 -3.27 14.91 10.18
N PRO A 30 -4.55 14.47 10.02
CA PRO A 30 -5.68 15.37 9.88
C PRO A 30 -5.89 16.33 11.07
N LYS A 31 -5.41 15.96 12.26
CA LYS A 31 -5.63 16.70 13.50
C LYS A 31 -4.55 17.74 13.79
N THR A 32 -3.29 17.38 13.60
CA THR A 32 -2.14 18.22 14.00
C THR A 32 -1.48 18.92 12.81
N GLY A 33 -1.74 18.48 11.58
CA GLY A 33 -1.05 18.98 10.38
C GLY A 33 0.42 18.55 10.28
N LEU A 34 0.91 17.73 11.19
CA LEU A 34 2.30 17.24 11.19
C LEU A 34 2.47 16.03 10.27
N PRO A 35 3.64 15.87 9.61
CA PRO A 35 3.90 14.77 8.68
C PRO A 35 4.12 13.43 9.40
N ASP A 36 3.34 12.42 9.03
CA ASP A 36 3.49 11.03 9.44
C ASP A 36 4.41 10.32 8.44
N PHE A 37 5.18 9.34 8.93
CA PHE A 37 6.08 8.51 8.13
C PHE A 37 5.81 7.04 8.43
N ALA A 38 5.97 6.18 7.43
CA ALA A 38 5.77 4.73 7.59
C ALA A 38 6.63 3.92 6.62
N ASN A 39 6.87 2.65 6.97
CA ASN A 39 7.17 1.63 5.98
C ASN A 39 5.86 0.98 5.52
N ILE A 40 5.60 0.96 4.21
CA ILE A 40 4.46 0.22 3.64
C ILE A 40 4.98 -1.07 3.04
N ILE A 41 4.47 -2.18 3.54
CA ILE A 41 4.82 -3.53 3.11
C ILE A 41 3.61 -4.12 2.39
N ILE A 42 3.86 -4.72 1.22
CA ILE A 42 2.86 -5.40 0.41
C ILE A 42 3.34 -6.81 0.15
N ASP A 43 2.55 -7.79 0.58
CA ASP A 43 2.71 -9.18 0.22
C ASP A 43 1.49 -9.60 -0.61
N TYR A 44 1.69 -10.09 -1.83
CA TYR A 44 0.57 -10.51 -2.66
C TYR A 44 0.89 -11.66 -3.59
N ILE A 45 -0.13 -12.44 -3.90
CA ILE A 45 -0.12 -13.46 -4.95
C ILE A 45 -0.91 -12.89 -6.15
N PRO A 46 -0.23 -12.57 -7.27
CA PRO A 46 -0.90 -12.04 -8.46
C PRO A 46 -1.78 -13.09 -9.13
N ASP A 47 -2.88 -12.64 -9.74
CA ASP A 47 -3.60 -13.44 -10.75
C ASP A 47 -3.10 -13.10 -12.16
N LYS A 48 -3.91 -12.43 -12.99
CA LYS A 48 -3.55 -12.10 -14.39
C LYS A 48 -2.66 -10.87 -14.53
N LYS A 49 -2.52 -10.07 -13.47
CA LYS A 49 -1.84 -8.77 -13.47
C LYS A 49 -0.85 -8.68 -12.32
N ILE A 50 0.22 -7.93 -12.53
CA ILE A 50 1.18 -7.53 -11.50
C ILE A 50 1.23 -6.00 -11.40
N ILE A 51 1.55 -5.50 -10.21
CA ILE A 51 1.66 -4.07 -9.93
C ILE A 51 2.87 -3.48 -10.66
N GLU A 52 2.70 -2.34 -11.33
CA GLU A 52 3.81 -1.61 -11.96
C GLU A 52 4.47 -0.66 -10.94
N LEU A 53 5.77 -0.83 -10.68
CA LEU A 53 6.45 -0.20 -9.54
C LEU A 53 6.59 1.33 -9.66
N LYS A 54 6.73 1.89 -10.86
CA LYS A 54 6.83 3.35 -11.03
C LYS A 54 5.51 4.03 -10.67
N SER A 55 4.39 3.51 -11.13
CA SER A 55 3.04 4.00 -10.83
C SER A 55 2.71 3.83 -9.35
N LEU A 56 3.14 2.71 -8.73
CA LEU A 56 3.02 2.49 -7.28
C LEU A 56 3.80 3.54 -6.47
N LYS A 57 5.05 3.83 -6.86
CA LYS A 57 5.83 4.92 -6.25
C LYS A 57 5.11 6.26 -6.36
N LEU A 58 4.62 6.61 -7.55
CA LEU A 58 3.89 7.87 -7.76
C LEU A 58 2.57 7.93 -6.98
N TYR A 59 1.91 6.78 -6.81
CA TYR A 59 0.74 6.63 -5.95
C TYR A 59 1.08 6.96 -4.50
N PHE A 60 2.11 6.33 -3.91
CA PHE A 60 2.55 6.62 -2.54
C PHE A 60 3.00 8.07 -2.34
N VAL A 61 3.80 8.62 -3.26
CA VAL A 61 4.22 10.04 -3.20
C VAL A 61 3.03 10.99 -3.22
N SER A 62 1.89 10.60 -3.82
CA SER A 62 0.69 11.43 -3.84
C SER A 62 -0.02 11.56 -2.49
N PHE A 63 0.36 10.78 -1.47
CA PHE A 63 -0.13 10.92 -0.09
C PHE A 63 0.57 12.02 0.71
N ARG A 64 1.73 12.53 0.24
CA ARG A 64 2.62 13.41 1.03
C ARG A 64 1.92 14.58 1.73
N ASN A 65 0.94 15.19 1.06
CA ASN A 65 0.19 16.34 1.58
C ASN A 65 -1.28 16.00 1.91
N VAL A 66 -1.62 14.71 2.01
CA VAL A 66 -2.99 14.26 2.27
C VAL A 66 -3.18 14.08 3.76
N GLY A 67 -4.19 14.77 4.30
CA GLY A 67 -4.69 14.55 5.66
C GLY A 67 -5.42 13.21 5.76
N ILE A 68 -4.81 12.19 6.35
CA ILE A 68 -5.41 10.84 6.45
C ILE A 68 -4.92 10.08 7.69
N PHE A 69 -5.82 9.34 8.33
CA PHE A 69 -5.48 8.47 9.46
C PHE A 69 -4.72 7.21 9.00
N HIS A 70 -3.90 6.65 9.89
CA HIS A 70 -3.04 5.48 9.60
C HIS A 70 -3.86 4.29 9.09
N GLU A 71 -5.02 4.05 9.71
CA GLU A 71 -5.95 2.99 9.37
C GLU A 71 -6.53 3.17 7.97
N ASN A 72 -6.91 4.41 7.65
CA ASN A 72 -7.46 4.75 6.34
C ASN A 72 -6.41 4.67 5.23
N VAL A 73 -5.14 4.97 5.52
CA VAL A 73 -4.03 4.78 4.57
C VAL A 73 -3.98 3.31 4.14
N VAL A 74 -3.89 2.39 5.10
CA VAL A 74 -3.70 0.96 4.79
C VAL A 74 -4.91 0.38 4.04
N ASN A 75 -6.13 0.67 4.50
CA ASN A 75 -7.34 0.20 3.83
C ASN A 75 -7.49 0.80 2.42
N LYS A 76 -7.17 2.09 2.26
CA LYS A 76 -7.24 2.74 0.94
C LYS A 76 -6.23 2.14 -0.05
N ILE A 77 -5.01 1.87 0.40
CA ILE A 77 -3.98 1.22 -0.43
C ILE A 77 -4.48 -0.16 -0.87
N LEU A 78 -5.05 -0.94 0.06
CA LEU A 78 -5.62 -2.26 -0.24
C LEU A 78 -6.73 -2.15 -1.30
N ASP A 79 -7.74 -1.30 -1.08
CA ASP A 79 -8.87 -1.12 -1.99
C ASP A 79 -8.42 -0.69 -3.38
N ASP A 80 -7.53 0.31 -3.46
CA ASP A 80 -7.04 0.85 -4.72
C ASP A 80 -6.23 -0.20 -5.51
N ILE A 81 -5.41 -1.03 -4.83
CA ILE A 81 -4.66 -2.13 -5.47
C ILE A 81 -5.60 -3.25 -5.93
N VAL A 82 -6.52 -3.70 -5.08
CA VAL A 82 -7.48 -4.77 -5.41
C VAL A 82 -8.31 -4.40 -6.63
N ALA A 83 -8.75 -3.14 -6.71
CA ALA A 83 -9.55 -2.63 -7.83
C ALA A 83 -8.83 -2.73 -9.19
N VAL A 84 -7.51 -2.52 -9.25
CA VAL A 84 -6.76 -2.51 -10.51
C VAL A 84 -6.08 -3.85 -10.83
N CYS A 85 -5.55 -4.51 -9.80
CA CYS A 85 -4.69 -5.69 -9.91
C CYS A 85 -5.45 -7.01 -9.75
N GLN A 86 -6.56 -7.01 -9.00
CA GLN A 86 -7.36 -8.21 -8.72
C GLN A 86 -6.49 -9.43 -8.33
N PRO A 87 -5.64 -9.30 -7.29
CA PRO A 87 -4.78 -10.39 -6.86
C PRO A 87 -5.60 -11.54 -6.27
N ARG A 88 -5.02 -12.75 -6.21
CA ARG A 88 -5.63 -13.90 -5.54
C ARG A 88 -5.68 -13.68 -4.03
N SER A 89 -4.59 -13.17 -3.49
CA SER A 89 -4.49 -12.71 -2.11
C SER A 89 -3.56 -11.51 -2.03
N ILE A 90 -3.79 -10.63 -1.07
CA ILE A 90 -2.93 -9.49 -0.77
C ILE A 90 -3.05 -9.11 0.70
N LYS A 91 -1.91 -8.77 1.30
CA LYS A 91 -1.77 -8.19 2.62
C LYS A 91 -1.01 -6.88 2.50
N ILE A 92 -1.55 -5.83 3.10
CA ILE A 92 -0.89 -4.54 3.27
C ILE A 92 -0.59 -4.35 4.74
N VAL A 93 0.65 -4.00 5.08
CA VAL A 93 1.07 -3.60 6.42
C VAL A 93 1.65 -2.20 6.37
N GLY A 94 1.13 -1.29 7.19
CA GLY A 94 1.68 0.04 7.40
C GLY A 94 2.34 0.12 8.77
N GLU A 95 3.66 0.21 8.81
CA GLU A 95 4.44 0.39 10.03
C GLU A 95 4.76 1.87 10.25
N PHE A 96 3.86 2.59 10.90
CA PHE A 96 4.00 4.03 11.13
C PHE A 96 5.06 4.34 12.19
N ASN A 97 5.81 5.42 12.02
CA ASN A 97 6.82 5.85 12.98
C ASN A 97 6.19 6.26 14.32
N VAL A 98 7.00 6.18 15.39
CA VAL A 98 6.53 6.46 16.75
C VAL A 98 6.05 7.91 16.86
N ARG A 99 4.87 8.10 17.45
CA ARG A 99 4.32 9.42 17.82
C ARG A 99 3.80 9.41 19.23
N GLY A 100 4.19 10.42 20.02
CA GLY A 100 3.82 10.49 21.44
C GLY A 100 4.27 9.27 22.25
N GLY A 101 5.37 8.62 21.84
CA GLY A 101 5.85 7.37 22.45
C GLY A 101 5.11 6.10 22.04
N ILE A 102 4.15 6.18 21.11
CA ILE A 102 3.33 5.05 20.66
C ILE A 102 3.71 4.67 19.22
N LYS A 103 3.95 3.37 19.00
CA LYS A 103 4.12 2.77 17.66
C LYS A 103 2.78 2.25 17.18
N THR A 104 2.42 2.55 15.94
CA THR A 104 1.21 2.02 15.30
C THR A 104 1.59 1.13 14.12
N ILE A 105 1.05 -0.09 14.10
CA ILE A 105 1.14 -1.00 12.96
C ILE A 105 -0.28 -1.37 12.58
N VAL A 106 -0.65 -1.10 11.33
CA VAL A 106 -1.97 -1.45 10.79
C VAL A 106 -1.76 -2.49 9.69
N SER A 107 -2.58 -3.54 9.68
CA SER A 107 -2.61 -4.51 8.59
C SER A 107 -4.02 -4.73 8.08
N ALA A 108 -4.17 -4.89 6.77
CA ALA A 108 -5.43 -5.29 6.13
C ALA A 108 -5.15 -6.34 5.05
N GLU A 109 -6.09 -7.26 4.86
CA GLU A 109 -5.93 -8.42 3.99
C GLU A 109 -7.16 -8.61 3.11
N TYR A 110 -6.94 -9.10 1.89
CA TYR A 110 -7.98 -9.52 0.95
C TYR A 110 -7.60 -10.87 0.37
N ASN A 111 -8.58 -11.79 0.32
CA ASN A 111 -8.45 -13.10 -0.29
C ASN A 111 -9.69 -13.36 -1.15
N GLN A 112 -9.50 -13.85 -2.38
CA GLN A 112 -10.58 -14.22 -3.32
C GLN A 112 -11.27 -15.52 -2.96
#